data_AF-A0A8T4LXE1-F1
#
_entry.id   AF-A0A8T4LXE1-F1
#
_cell.length_a   1.000
_cell.length_b   1.000
_cell.length_c   1.000
_cell.angle_alpha   90.00
_cell.angle_beta   90.00
_cell.angle_gamma   90.00
#
_symmetry.space_group_name_H-M   'P 1'
#
loop_
_entity.id
_entity.type
_entity.pdbx_description
1 polymer ?
#
loop_
_entity_poly.entity_id
_entity_poly.type
_entity_poly.pdbx_seq_one_letter_code
_entity_poly.pdbx_strand_id
1 'polypeptide(L)'
;MNLLGKRGELTSHQIVVITILIISFIVILFLLFRLNLGEETQKEICHNSIILQDRSFFSGPLNCRTNYLCVSGGEDCEDINPMQTIEVDINPRPTQEKTEEDLIKGQIMKSIADEMSDCWWQFGEGKVDYTKGISGTHSCAVCSTVKFDSSLQNVDLTYGGFYEYLEKTKKGTSSEAYLKYLYGVTSLESLDISESYLNENFEFGERYAVITGMAKEGFSWSGFSIDIEFTLDIFGDDGNIDPSRIIRPVILKSSDIDSLNCGDFVTKA
;
A
#
# COMPACT_ATOMS: atom_id res chain seq x y z
N MET A 1 -0.43 9.22 -66.48
CA MET A 1 -0.96 10.54 -66.09
C MET A 1 0.03 11.12 -65.09
N ASN A 2 0.86 12.06 -65.54
CA ASN A 2 2.08 12.50 -64.84
C ASN A 2 1.73 13.54 -63.77
N LEU A 3 1.87 13.19 -62.50
CA LEU A 3 1.85 14.11 -61.36
C LEU A 3 3.26 14.69 -61.17
N LEU A 4 3.58 15.76 -61.91
CA LEU A 4 4.84 16.48 -61.76
C LEU A 4 4.59 17.90 -61.23
N GLY A 5 5.07 18.15 -60.02
CA GLY A 5 5.92 19.32 -59.75
C GLY A 5 5.24 20.65 -59.41
N LYS A 6 4.34 20.71 -58.42
CA LYS A 6 4.14 21.96 -57.68
C LYS A 6 5.14 22.02 -56.52
N ARG A 7 6.24 22.74 -56.71
CA ARG A 7 7.14 23.11 -55.60
C ARG A 7 6.42 24.16 -54.77
N GLY A 8 6.01 23.81 -53.55
CA GLY A 8 5.43 24.76 -52.61
C GLY A 8 6.47 25.80 -52.24
N GLU A 9 6.19 27.06 -52.57
CA GLU A 9 6.96 28.21 -52.09
C GLU A 9 6.62 28.38 -50.60
N LEU A 10 7.45 27.81 -49.74
CA LEU A 10 7.38 28.06 -48.30
C LEU A 10 7.69 29.54 -48.09
N THR A 11 6.67 30.32 -47.77
CA THR A 11 6.83 31.73 -47.43
C THR A 11 7.75 31.84 -46.21
N SER A 12 8.73 32.76 -46.26
CA SER A 12 9.71 32.95 -45.18
C SER A 12 9.07 33.15 -43.80
N HIS A 13 7.83 33.66 -43.77
CA HIS A 13 7.03 33.80 -42.56
C HIS A 13 6.68 32.45 -41.89
N GLN A 14 6.38 31.41 -42.66
CA GLN A 14 6.06 30.07 -42.12
C GLN A 14 7.28 29.45 -41.43
N ILE A 15 8.48 29.67 -41.97
CA ILE A 15 9.73 29.17 -41.39
C ILE A 15 9.99 29.79 -40.02
N VAL A 16 9.74 31.10 -39.87
CA VAL A 16 9.93 31.81 -38.59
C VAL A 16 8.97 31.28 -37.52
N VAL A 17 7.69 31.11 -37.85
CA VAL A 17 6.69 30.61 -36.90
C VAL A 17 7.01 29.20 -36.42
N ILE A 18 7.41 28.30 -37.34
CA ILE A 18 7.81 26.94 -36.99
C ILE A 18 9.04 26.95 -36.06
N THR A 19 10.02 27.81 -36.33
CA THR A 19 11.24 27.92 -35.51
C THR A 19 10.90 28.35 -34.08
N ILE A 20 10.02 29.34 -33.90
CA ILE A 20 9.58 29.80 -32.57
C ILE A 20 8.85 28.68 -31.82
N LEU A 21 7.97 27.93 -32.49
CA LEU A 21 7.22 26.83 -31.89
C LEU A 21 8.17 25.72 -31.42
N ILE A 22 9.16 25.34 -32.24
CA ILE A 22 10.16 24.33 -31.87
C ILE A 22 10.98 24.79 -30.67
N ILE A 23 11.48 26.03 -30.67
CA ILE A 23 12.25 26.58 -29.55
C ILE A 23 11.41 26.60 -28.27
N SER A 24 10.15 27.03 -28.35
CA SER A 24 9.23 27.04 -27.20
C SER A 24 8.98 25.63 -26.65
N PHE A 25 8.74 24.65 -27.52
CA PHE A 25 8.55 23.25 -27.12
C PHE A 25 9.80 22.68 -26.45
N ILE A 26 11.00 22.96 -26.99
CA ILE A 26 12.27 22.54 -26.39
C ILE A 26 12.45 23.16 -25.00
N VAL A 27 12.16 24.45 -24.83
CA VAL A 27 12.25 25.12 -23.53
C VAL A 27 11.28 24.49 -22.52
N ILE A 28 10.04 24.18 -22.93
CA ILE A 28 9.06 23.51 -22.07
C ILE A 28 9.53 22.11 -21.69
N LEU A 29 9.98 21.30 -22.66
CA LEU A 29 10.52 19.96 -22.38
C LEU A 29 11.73 20.03 -21.43
N PHE A 30 12.64 20.98 -21.67
CA PHE A 30 13.80 21.19 -20.79
C PHE A 30 13.36 21.54 -19.37
N LEU A 31 12.35 22.40 -19.20
CA LEU A 31 11.79 22.70 -17.89
C LEU A 31 11.15 21.46 -17.26
N LEU A 32 10.40 20.65 -18.00
CA LEU A 32 9.80 19.41 -17.48
C LEU A 32 10.86 18.40 -17.02
N PHE A 33 11.94 18.22 -17.78
CA PHE A 33 13.06 17.37 -17.37
C PHE A 33 13.83 17.97 -16.17
N ARG A 34 14.00 19.30 -16.11
CA ARG A 34 14.69 20.00 -15.01
C ARG A 34 13.87 20.03 -13.72
N LEU A 35 12.55 19.97 -13.81
CA LEU A 35 11.67 19.87 -12.65
C LEU A 35 11.80 18.53 -11.93
N ASN A 36 12.60 17.60 -12.49
CA ASN A 36 12.96 16.33 -11.86
C ASN A 36 11.69 15.69 -11.31
N LEU A 37 10.68 15.56 -12.18
CA LEU A 37 9.48 14.75 -11.95
C LEU A 37 10.03 13.45 -11.36
N GLY A 38 9.89 13.30 -10.05
CA GLY A 38 10.54 12.22 -9.32
C GLY A 38 10.19 10.92 -10.01
N GLU A 39 11.10 9.95 -9.98
CA GLU A 39 10.76 8.62 -10.45
C GLU A 39 9.51 8.17 -9.67
N GLU A 40 8.37 8.09 -10.36
CA GLU A 40 7.11 7.75 -9.72
C GLU A 40 7.29 6.39 -9.07
N THR A 41 7.06 6.34 -7.77
CA THR A 41 7.17 5.09 -7.04
C THR A 41 6.08 4.13 -7.53
N GLN A 42 6.33 2.83 -7.46
CA GLN A 42 5.31 1.83 -7.80
C GLN A 42 4.03 2.02 -6.95
N LYS A 43 4.18 2.58 -5.73
CA LYS A 43 3.08 2.93 -4.84
C LYS A 43 2.21 4.05 -5.42
N GLU A 44 2.81 5.13 -5.92
CA GLU A 44 2.10 6.25 -6.57
C GLU A 44 1.42 5.84 -7.88
N ILE A 45 2.07 5.01 -8.70
CA ILE A 45 1.49 4.50 -9.94
C ILE A 45 0.23 3.69 -9.64
N CYS A 46 0.27 2.82 -8.61
CA CYS A 46 -0.90 2.07 -8.17
C CYS A 46 -2.01 3.01 -7.68
N HIS A 47 -1.69 3.95 -6.79
CA HIS A 47 -2.67 4.92 -6.26
C HIS A 47 -3.37 5.71 -7.38
N ASN A 48 -2.59 6.25 -8.31
CA ASN A 48 -3.11 6.97 -9.47
C ASN A 48 -3.99 6.08 -10.36
N SER A 49 -3.58 4.82 -10.56
CA SER A 49 -4.39 3.84 -11.30
C SER A 49 -5.73 3.55 -10.62
N ILE A 50 -5.76 3.46 -9.30
CA ILE A 50 -6.96 3.23 -8.49
C ILE A 50 -7.91 4.44 -8.58
N ILE A 51 -7.39 5.67 -8.41
CA ILE A 51 -8.19 6.90 -8.54
C ILE A 51 -8.78 7.05 -9.95
N LEU A 52 -8.02 6.72 -10.99
CA LEU A 52 -8.51 6.78 -12.37
C LEU A 52 -9.59 5.74 -12.64
N GLN A 53 -9.48 4.54 -12.06
CA GLN A 53 -10.48 3.49 -12.17
C GLN A 53 -11.85 3.93 -11.62
N ASP A 54 -11.86 4.66 -10.51
CA ASP A 54 -13.11 5.14 -9.90
C ASP A 54 -13.90 6.10 -10.81
N ARG A 55 -13.18 6.93 -11.56
CA ARG A 55 -13.72 8.02 -12.39
C ARG A 55 -13.96 7.62 -13.83
N SER A 56 -13.26 6.60 -14.32
CA SER A 56 -13.36 6.16 -15.71
C SER A 56 -14.59 5.29 -15.92
N PHE A 57 -15.34 5.56 -16.98
CA PHE A 57 -16.42 4.66 -17.43
C PHE A 57 -15.86 3.37 -18.05
N PHE A 58 -14.59 3.40 -18.47
CA PHE A 58 -13.87 2.26 -19.03
C PHE A 58 -12.89 1.72 -17.98
N SER A 59 -13.15 0.51 -17.50
CA SER A 59 -12.29 -0.21 -16.57
C SER A 59 -11.00 -0.64 -17.27
N GLY A 60 -9.90 0.06 -17.01
CA GLY A 60 -8.57 -0.37 -17.43
C GLY A 60 -8.00 -1.41 -16.45
N PRO A 61 -6.95 -2.16 -16.84
CA PRO A 61 -6.24 -2.99 -15.88
C PRO A 61 -5.55 -2.10 -14.83
N LEU A 62 -5.69 -2.46 -13.55
CA LEU A 62 -4.97 -1.79 -12.47
C LEU A 62 -3.46 -2.04 -12.59
N ASN A 63 -2.66 -1.00 -12.33
CA ASN A 63 -1.20 -1.05 -12.34
C ASN A 63 -0.64 -1.17 -10.92
N CYS A 64 -1.21 -2.06 -10.13
CA CYS A 64 -0.74 -2.35 -8.77
C CYS A 64 0.13 -3.59 -8.76
N ARG A 65 1.33 -3.47 -8.19
CA ARG A 65 2.28 -4.57 -7.98
C ARG A 65 2.49 -4.77 -6.49
N THR A 66 2.71 -6.02 -6.10
CA THR A 66 3.07 -6.37 -4.72
C THR A 66 4.48 -5.87 -4.42
N ASN A 67 4.62 -5.09 -3.36
CA ASN A 67 5.91 -4.61 -2.87
C ASN A 67 6.59 -5.70 -2.02
N TYR A 68 7.82 -6.09 -2.34
CA TYR A 68 8.58 -7.02 -1.49
C TYR A 68 9.48 -6.21 -0.54
N LEU A 69 9.15 -6.25 0.74
CA LEU A 69 9.87 -5.56 1.81
C LEU A 69 10.75 -6.56 2.57
N CYS A 70 12.04 -6.24 2.67
CA CYS A 70 12.95 -6.90 3.61
C CYS A 70 13.16 -6.01 4.84
N VAL A 71 12.88 -6.53 6.03
CA VAL A 71 13.23 -5.88 7.30
C VAL A 71 14.46 -6.59 7.83
N SER A 72 15.60 -5.89 7.81
CA SER A 72 16.93 -6.47 8.03
C SER A 72 17.59 -5.89 9.27
N GLY A 73 18.18 -6.71 10.14
CA GLY A 73 19.13 -6.30 11.18
C GLY A 73 20.60 -6.37 10.73
N GLY A 74 20.86 -6.41 9.43
CA GLY A 74 22.18 -6.44 8.81
C GLY A 74 22.45 -7.63 7.88
N GLU A 75 21.49 -8.55 7.71
CA GLU A 75 21.56 -9.68 6.77
C GLU A 75 20.51 -9.57 5.66
N ASP A 76 20.75 -10.22 4.51
CA ASP A 76 19.78 -10.24 3.41
C ASP A 76 18.59 -11.17 3.73
N CYS A 77 17.38 -10.78 3.34
CA CYS A 77 16.21 -11.66 3.44
C CYS A 77 16.28 -12.76 2.36
N GLU A 78 16.47 -14.01 2.78
CA GLU A 78 16.52 -15.15 1.86
C GLU A 78 15.21 -15.31 1.04
N ASP A 79 15.26 -15.95 -0.12
CA ASP A 79 14.10 -16.34 -0.94
C ASP A 79 13.17 -15.22 -1.45
N ILE A 80 13.51 -13.95 -1.25
CA ILE A 80 12.82 -12.80 -1.86
C ILE A 80 13.82 -11.88 -2.54
N ASN A 81 13.39 -11.18 -3.59
CA ASN A 81 14.16 -10.09 -4.20
C ASN A 81 13.53 -8.77 -3.77
N PRO A 82 13.98 -8.16 -2.66
CA PRO A 82 13.30 -7.00 -2.09
C PRO A 82 13.38 -5.80 -3.04
N MET A 83 12.25 -5.11 -3.20
CA MET A 83 12.24 -3.78 -3.83
C MET A 83 12.71 -2.71 -2.85
N GLN A 84 12.52 -2.98 -1.56
CA GLN A 84 12.90 -2.10 -0.48
C GLN A 84 13.46 -2.92 0.68
N THR A 85 14.58 -2.46 1.24
CA THR A 85 15.15 -2.99 2.49
C THR A 85 15.12 -1.90 3.54
N ILE A 86 14.62 -2.24 4.72
CA ILE A 86 14.65 -1.37 5.90
C ILE A 86 15.63 -1.96 6.89
N GLU A 87 16.70 -1.22 7.13
CA GLU A 87 17.71 -1.54 8.13
C GLU A 87 17.19 -1.21 9.54
N VAL A 88 17.22 -2.21 10.41
CA VAL A 88 16.91 -2.14 11.83
C VAL A 88 18.23 -2.12 12.59
N ASP A 89 18.42 -1.10 13.41
CA ASP A 89 19.58 -1.05 14.30
C ASP A 89 19.37 -2.09 15.41
N ILE A 90 20.13 -3.18 15.38
CA ILE A 90 20.11 -4.28 16.37
C ILE A 90 20.90 -3.97 17.63
N ASN A 91 21.68 -2.87 17.67
CA ASN A 91 22.39 -2.43 18.88
C ASN A 91 22.07 -0.95 19.21
N PRO A 92 20.79 -0.56 19.31
CA PRO A 92 20.44 0.82 19.52
C PRO A 92 20.84 1.25 20.92
N ARG A 93 21.32 2.50 21.06
CA ARG A 93 21.67 3.03 22.37
C ARG A 93 20.39 3.21 23.21
N PRO A 94 20.28 2.56 24.38
CA PRO A 94 19.09 2.70 25.22
C PRO A 94 18.94 4.14 25.69
N THR A 95 17.69 4.53 25.91
CA THR A 95 17.33 5.86 26.43
C THR A 95 16.82 5.74 27.86
N GLN A 96 16.58 6.86 28.54
CA GLN A 96 16.00 6.83 29.89
C GLN A 96 14.57 6.24 29.91
N GLU A 97 13.87 6.26 28.77
CA GLU A 97 12.46 5.88 28.67
C GLU A 97 12.25 4.52 27.99
N LYS A 98 13.21 4.05 27.21
CA LYS A 98 13.07 2.86 26.37
C LYS A 98 14.32 1.99 26.44
N THR A 99 14.08 0.69 26.61
CA THR A 99 15.13 -0.33 26.54
C THR A 99 15.60 -0.52 25.10
N GLU A 100 16.74 -1.20 24.93
CA GLU A 100 17.26 -1.58 23.62
C GLU A 100 16.24 -2.41 22.82
N GLU A 101 15.62 -3.39 23.49
CA GLU A 101 14.59 -4.25 22.93
C GLU A 101 13.35 -3.45 22.48
N ASP A 102 12.88 -2.49 23.26
CA ASP A 102 11.75 -1.62 22.89
C ASP A 102 12.05 -0.79 21.63
N LEU A 103 13.32 -0.38 21.44
CA LEU A 103 13.74 0.38 20.27
C LEU A 103 13.78 -0.51 19.02
N ILE A 104 14.28 -1.74 19.13
CA ILE A 104 14.30 -2.72 18.02
C ILE A 104 12.86 -3.06 17.61
N LYS A 105 12.03 -3.48 18.57
CA LYS A 105 10.61 -3.79 18.32
C LYS A 105 9.89 -2.60 17.71
N GLY A 106 10.13 -1.39 18.24
CA GLY A 106 9.56 -0.16 17.73
C GLY A 106 9.91 0.12 16.27
N GLN A 107 11.13 -0.20 15.81
CA GLN A 107 11.53 -0.05 14.41
C GLN A 107 10.83 -1.08 13.52
N ILE A 108 10.76 -2.34 13.95
CA ILE A 108 10.08 -3.42 13.21
C ILE A 108 8.59 -3.09 13.05
N MET A 109 7.91 -2.77 14.15
CA MET A 109 6.49 -2.39 14.17
C MET A 109 6.23 -1.15 13.32
N LYS A 110 7.13 -0.16 13.34
CA LYS A 110 7.02 1.02 12.47
C LYS A 110 7.01 0.63 10.99
N SER A 111 7.94 -0.23 10.58
CA SER A 111 8.05 -0.67 9.18
C SER A 111 6.78 -1.35 8.69
N ILE A 112 6.20 -2.22 9.53
CA ILE A 112 4.92 -2.89 9.23
C ILE A 112 3.77 -1.87 9.16
N ALA A 113 3.67 -0.97 10.15
CA ALA A 113 2.62 0.04 10.21
C ALA A 113 2.66 1.03 9.04
N ASP A 114 3.86 1.37 8.58
CA ASP A 114 4.09 2.20 7.39
C ASP A 114 3.59 1.48 6.13
N GLU A 115 3.91 0.19 5.93
CA GLU A 115 3.41 -0.59 4.78
C GLU A 115 1.88 -0.75 4.81
N MET A 116 1.28 -0.98 5.98
CA MET A 116 -0.18 -1.01 6.13
C MET A 116 -0.81 0.34 5.78
N SER A 117 -0.18 1.43 6.21
CA SER A 117 -0.66 2.78 5.91
C SER A 117 -0.55 3.14 4.44
N ASP A 118 0.55 2.75 3.80
CA ASP A 118 0.76 2.93 2.37
C ASP A 118 -0.25 2.11 1.58
N CYS A 119 -0.50 0.85 1.99
CA CYS A 119 -1.55 0.02 1.42
C CYS A 119 -2.92 0.70 1.50
N TRP A 120 -3.28 1.25 2.67
CA TRP A 120 -4.54 1.98 2.82
C TRP A 120 -4.67 3.15 1.85
N TRP A 121 -3.61 3.94 1.77
CA TRP A 121 -3.54 5.11 0.91
C TRP A 121 -3.60 4.73 -0.57
N GLN A 122 -2.85 3.71 -1.00
CA GLN A 122 -2.83 3.23 -2.39
C GLN A 122 -4.23 2.86 -2.88
N PHE A 123 -5.05 2.26 -2.02
CA PHE A 123 -6.41 1.86 -2.35
C PHE A 123 -7.48 2.92 -2.06
N GLY A 124 -7.05 4.17 -1.88
CA GLY A 124 -7.94 5.33 -1.81
C GLY A 124 -8.63 5.52 -0.46
N GLU A 125 -8.10 4.90 0.61
CA GLU A 125 -8.56 5.08 2.00
C GLU A 125 -10.07 4.84 2.19
N GLY A 126 -10.63 3.88 1.46
CA GLY A 126 -12.06 3.57 1.50
C GLY A 126 -12.97 4.55 0.75
N LYS A 127 -12.41 5.57 0.09
CA LYS A 127 -13.16 6.61 -0.65
C LYS A 127 -13.33 6.29 -2.13
N VAL A 128 -12.70 5.22 -2.62
CA VAL A 128 -12.65 4.84 -4.02
C VAL A 128 -13.21 3.43 -4.19
N ASP A 129 -14.17 3.26 -5.10
CA ASP A 129 -14.66 1.93 -5.48
C ASP A 129 -13.82 1.39 -6.65
N TYR A 130 -12.73 0.70 -6.32
CA TYR A 130 -11.87 0.06 -7.32
C TYR A 130 -12.38 -1.29 -7.82
N THR A 131 -13.53 -1.76 -7.32
CA THR A 131 -14.15 -3.03 -7.77
C THR A 131 -14.93 -2.88 -9.06
N LYS A 132 -15.18 -1.63 -9.49
CA LYS A 132 -15.85 -1.31 -10.76
C LYS A 132 -15.15 -2.00 -11.93
N GLY A 133 -15.86 -2.95 -12.57
CA GLY A 133 -15.37 -3.68 -13.74
C GLY A 133 -14.60 -4.97 -13.45
N ILE A 134 -14.43 -5.37 -12.18
CA ILE A 134 -13.85 -6.67 -11.80
C ILE A 134 -14.98 -7.71 -11.71
N SER A 135 -14.73 -8.98 -12.03
CA SER A 135 -15.77 -10.02 -12.13
C SER A 135 -16.20 -10.65 -10.79
N GLY A 136 -15.39 -10.62 -9.74
CA GLY A 136 -15.68 -11.25 -8.43
C GLY A 136 -16.67 -10.50 -7.53
N THR A 137 -17.17 -11.17 -6.48
CA THR A 137 -18.01 -10.56 -5.42
C THR A 137 -17.19 -9.68 -4.48
N HIS A 138 -15.92 -10.02 -4.31
CA HIS A 138 -14.95 -9.31 -3.51
C HIS A 138 -13.58 -9.39 -4.14
N SER A 139 -12.86 -8.27 -4.05
CA SER A 139 -11.53 -8.10 -4.61
C SER A 139 -10.54 -7.86 -3.48
N CYS A 140 -9.46 -8.62 -3.46
CA CYS A 140 -8.37 -8.46 -2.50
C CYS A 140 -7.14 -7.90 -3.19
N ALA A 141 -6.32 -7.18 -2.44
CA ALA A 141 -5.04 -6.65 -2.88
C ALA A 141 -3.97 -7.04 -1.87
N VAL A 142 -2.93 -7.73 -2.35
CA VAL A 142 -1.69 -7.90 -1.60
C VAL A 142 -0.80 -6.70 -1.90
N CYS A 143 -0.77 -5.74 -0.99
CA CYS A 143 -0.02 -4.50 -1.15
C CYS A 143 1.48 -4.75 -1.01
N SER A 144 1.86 -5.52 0.00
CA SER A 144 3.24 -5.88 0.25
C SER A 144 3.39 -7.28 0.83
N THR A 145 4.55 -7.88 0.57
CA THR A 145 5.04 -9.08 1.25
C THR A 145 6.25 -8.67 2.07
N VAL A 146 6.15 -8.86 3.38
CA VAL A 146 7.19 -8.55 4.37
C VAL A 146 7.90 -9.84 4.74
N LYS A 147 9.23 -9.84 4.68
CA LYS A 147 10.08 -10.88 5.25
C LYS A 147 11.06 -10.24 6.21
N PHE A 148 11.32 -10.94 7.31
CA PHE A 148 12.34 -10.55 8.29
C PHE A 148 13.61 -11.35 8.03
N ASP A 149 14.76 -10.72 8.25
CA ASP A 149 16.03 -11.42 8.19
C ASP A 149 16.25 -12.32 9.43
N SER A 150 17.22 -13.22 9.33
CA SER A 150 17.54 -14.17 10.39
C SER A 150 18.07 -13.52 11.67
N SER A 151 18.72 -12.36 11.55
CA SER A 151 19.30 -11.65 12.70
C SER A 151 18.24 -11.20 13.71
N LEU A 152 16.99 -11.02 13.28
CA LEU A 152 15.88 -10.58 14.11
C LEU A 152 15.08 -11.72 14.76
N GLN A 153 15.43 -13.00 14.54
CA GLN A 153 14.66 -14.15 15.03
C GLN A 153 14.51 -14.24 16.56
N ASN A 154 15.40 -13.60 17.33
CA ASN A 154 15.34 -13.59 18.79
C ASN A 154 14.44 -12.47 19.36
N VAL A 155 13.85 -11.63 18.51
CA VAL A 155 12.97 -10.54 18.93
C VAL A 155 11.57 -11.10 19.19
N ASP A 156 11.11 -11.02 20.44
CA ASP A 156 9.77 -11.46 20.82
C ASP A 156 8.72 -10.38 20.49
N LEU A 157 8.06 -10.50 19.33
CA LEU A 157 7.04 -9.57 18.89
C LEU A 157 5.67 -10.26 18.85
N THR A 158 4.70 -9.75 19.61
CA THR A 158 3.31 -10.22 19.58
C THR A 158 2.44 -9.34 18.68
N TYR A 159 1.34 -9.89 18.17
CA TYR A 159 0.31 -9.08 17.52
C TYR A 159 -0.27 -8.03 18.46
N GLY A 160 -0.51 -8.35 19.73
CA GLY A 160 -0.99 -7.40 20.75
C GLY A 160 -0.04 -6.22 20.92
N GLY A 161 1.26 -6.49 21.05
CA GLY A 161 2.28 -5.43 21.11
C GLY A 161 2.28 -4.55 19.86
N PHE A 162 2.08 -5.15 18.68
CA PHE A 162 1.95 -4.41 17.42
C PHE A 162 0.70 -3.52 17.39
N TYR A 163 -0.46 -4.03 17.78
CA TYR A 163 -1.69 -3.24 17.82
C TYR A 163 -1.62 -2.11 18.85
N GLU A 164 -1.02 -2.35 20.03
CA GLU A 164 -0.75 -1.28 21.01
C GLU A 164 0.16 -0.20 20.44
N TYR A 165 1.15 -0.60 19.64
CA TYR A 165 2.01 0.36 18.94
C TYR A 165 1.20 1.22 17.96
N LEU A 166 0.25 0.62 17.22
CA LEU A 166 -0.63 1.37 16.31
C LEU A 166 -1.49 2.38 17.07
N GLU A 167 -2.00 2.02 18.25
CA GLU A 167 -2.83 2.89 19.11
C GLU A 167 -2.03 4.11 19.60
N LYS A 168 -0.79 3.88 20.05
CA LYS A 168 0.03 4.89 20.74
C LYS A 168 0.86 5.76 19.79
N THR A 169 1.17 5.27 18.58
CA THR A 169 2.14 5.92 17.68
C THR A 169 1.46 6.71 16.56
N LYS A 170 1.93 7.95 16.32
CA LYS A 170 1.46 8.82 15.23
C LYS A 170 2.04 8.43 13.88
N LYS A 171 1.21 8.52 12.84
CA LYS A 171 1.64 8.29 11.45
C LYS A 171 2.40 9.50 10.91
N GLY A 172 3.73 9.40 10.77
CA GLY A 172 4.57 10.45 10.18
C GLY A 172 4.40 11.81 10.88
N THR A 173 4.06 12.86 10.11
CA THR A 173 3.76 14.20 10.64
C THR A 173 2.28 14.42 10.97
N SER A 174 1.43 13.40 10.80
CA SER A 174 0.01 13.48 11.13
C SER A 174 -0.21 13.72 12.62
N SER A 175 -1.33 14.40 12.95
CA SER A 175 -1.79 14.49 14.34
C SER A 175 -2.38 13.17 14.85
N GLU A 176 -2.69 12.22 13.97
CA GLU A 176 -3.43 11.00 14.28
C GLU A 176 -2.53 9.77 14.43
N ALA A 177 -2.93 8.86 15.33
CA ALA A 177 -2.30 7.56 15.51
C ALA A 177 -2.56 6.62 14.33
N TYR A 178 -1.70 5.62 14.12
CA TYR A 178 -1.88 4.62 13.07
C TYR A 178 -3.22 3.90 13.21
N LEU A 179 -3.62 3.52 14.44
CA LEU A 179 -4.87 2.81 14.66
C LEU A 179 -6.08 3.62 14.20
N LYS A 180 -6.11 4.92 14.53
CA LYS A 180 -7.18 5.81 14.10
C LYS A 180 -7.17 6.00 12.59
N TYR A 181 -6.00 6.15 11.98
CA TYR A 181 -5.87 6.30 10.54
C TYR A 181 -6.33 5.05 9.78
N LEU A 182 -5.85 3.88 10.21
CA LEU A 182 -6.12 2.60 9.56
C LEU A 182 -7.54 2.15 9.81
N TYR A 183 -8.04 2.24 11.04
CA TYR A 183 -9.29 1.60 11.46
C TYR A 183 -10.41 2.55 11.85
N GLY A 184 -10.16 3.86 11.90
CA GLY A 184 -11.17 4.84 12.33
C GLY A 184 -11.42 4.85 13.84
N VAL A 185 -10.67 4.07 14.62
CA VAL A 185 -10.86 3.94 16.07
C VAL A 185 -9.66 4.41 16.88
N THR A 186 -9.91 4.89 18.09
CA THR A 186 -8.85 5.44 18.97
C THR A 186 -8.34 4.46 20.02
N SER A 187 -8.98 3.29 20.16
CA SER A 187 -8.56 2.30 21.16
C SER A 187 -8.75 0.86 20.70
N LEU A 188 -7.89 -0.03 21.18
CA LEU A 188 -7.94 -1.46 20.86
C LEU A 188 -9.21 -2.14 21.34
N GLU A 189 -9.79 -1.69 22.46
CA GLU A 189 -11.03 -2.25 23.02
C GLU A 189 -12.23 -2.11 22.06
N SER A 190 -12.14 -1.23 21.07
CA SER A 190 -13.18 -1.05 20.06
C SER A 190 -13.00 -1.92 18.82
N LEU A 191 -11.89 -2.65 18.72
CA LEU A 191 -11.69 -3.66 17.70
C LEU A 191 -12.16 -5.01 18.25
N ASP A 192 -12.95 -5.73 17.47
CA ASP A 192 -13.37 -7.09 17.79
C ASP A 192 -12.25 -8.07 17.37
N ILE A 193 -11.18 -8.10 18.17
CA ILE A 193 -10.02 -8.98 17.96
C ILE A 193 -9.97 -9.97 19.13
N SER A 194 -9.86 -11.26 18.84
CA SER A 194 -9.75 -12.25 19.90
C SER A 194 -8.46 -12.10 20.71
N GLU A 195 -8.55 -12.30 22.02
CA GLU A 195 -7.38 -12.27 22.91
C GLU A 195 -6.36 -13.35 22.53
N SER A 196 -6.79 -14.48 21.96
CA SER A 196 -5.90 -15.52 21.45
C SER A 196 -4.97 -14.96 20.37
N TYR A 197 -5.54 -14.28 19.36
CA TYR A 197 -4.78 -13.68 18.27
C TYR A 197 -3.80 -12.60 18.75
N LEU A 198 -4.23 -11.74 19.68
CA LEU A 198 -3.33 -10.70 20.25
C LEU A 198 -2.15 -11.29 21.02
N ASN A 199 -2.28 -12.50 21.55
CA ASN A 199 -1.19 -13.18 22.26
C ASN A 199 -0.29 -14.03 21.35
N GLU A 200 -0.60 -14.13 20.05
CA GLU A 200 0.25 -14.83 19.10
C GLU A 200 1.52 -14.03 18.78
N ASN A 201 2.62 -14.75 18.58
CA ASN A 201 3.90 -14.20 18.21
C ASN A 201 4.07 -14.17 16.68
N PHE A 202 4.74 -13.13 16.21
CA PHE A 202 5.31 -13.11 14.87
C PHE A 202 6.41 -14.18 14.79
N GLU A 203 6.25 -15.10 13.85
CA GLU A 203 7.28 -16.06 13.44
C GLU A 203 8.14 -15.42 12.34
N PHE A 204 9.35 -14.96 12.67
CA PHE A 204 10.22 -14.21 11.76
C PHE A 204 10.75 -15.04 10.57
N GLY A 205 10.67 -16.36 10.64
CA GLY A 205 10.98 -17.26 9.52
C GLY A 205 9.90 -17.28 8.43
N GLU A 206 8.70 -16.79 8.74
CA GLU A 206 7.58 -16.77 7.81
C GLU A 206 7.54 -15.49 6.97
N ARG A 207 6.81 -15.56 5.86
CA ARG A 207 6.46 -14.38 5.06
C ARG A 207 5.12 -13.84 5.54
N TYR A 208 4.99 -12.52 5.58
CA TYR A 208 3.74 -11.85 5.91
C TYR A 208 3.25 -11.06 4.73
N ALA A 209 1.94 -10.99 4.55
CA ALA A 209 1.30 -10.16 3.54
C ALA A 209 0.49 -9.06 4.20
N VAL A 210 0.66 -7.84 3.70
CA VAL A 210 -0.24 -6.73 3.99
C VAL A 210 -1.34 -6.74 2.94
N ILE A 211 -2.56 -6.98 3.38
CA ILE A 211 -3.73 -7.19 2.52
C ILE A 211 -4.82 -6.18 2.84
N THR A 212 -5.46 -5.67 1.80
CA THR A 212 -6.72 -4.91 1.88
C THR A 212 -7.71 -5.49 0.86
N GLY A 213 -8.97 -5.09 0.94
CA GLY A 213 -9.98 -5.59 0.02
C GLY A 213 -11.25 -4.77 0.00
N MET A 214 -12.10 -5.05 -0.98
CA MET A 214 -13.39 -4.40 -1.14
C MET A 214 -14.40 -5.36 -1.75
N ALA A 215 -15.61 -5.39 -1.20
CA ALA A 215 -16.77 -6.09 -1.75
C ALA A 215 -17.55 -5.22 -2.72
N LYS A 216 -18.24 -5.87 -3.66
CA LYS A 216 -19.21 -5.21 -4.52
C LYS A 216 -20.46 -4.78 -3.76
N GLU A 217 -21.15 -3.81 -4.32
CA GLU A 217 -22.42 -3.31 -3.79
C GLU A 217 -23.46 -4.43 -3.68
N GLY A 218 -24.17 -4.47 -2.54
CA GLY A 218 -25.18 -5.51 -2.26
C GLY A 218 -24.60 -6.83 -1.73
N PHE A 219 -23.28 -6.95 -1.58
CA PHE A 219 -22.64 -8.06 -0.89
C PHE A 219 -22.16 -7.60 0.49
N SER A 220 -22.54 -8.33 1.54
CA SER A 220 -22.10 -8.07 2.92
C SER A 220 -21.02 -9.07 3.30
N TRP A 221 -19.93 -8.60 3.92
CA TRP A 221 -18.88 -9.44 4.48
C TRP A 221 -19.31 -10.24 5.72
N SER A 222 -20.56 -10.12 6.18
CA SER A 222 -21.07 -10.84 7.37
C SER A 222 -21.04 -12.37 7.28
N GLY A 223 -20.81 -12.95 6.10
CA GLY A 223 -20.55 -14.39 5.91
C GLY A 223 -19.08 -14.77 5.76
N PHE A 224 -18.17 -13.80 5.81
CA PHE A 224 -16.74 -13.98 5.67
C PHE A 224 -16.11 -14.15 7.05
N SER A 225 -16.39 -15.28 7.66
CA SER A 225 -15.56 -15.78 8.76
C SER A 225 -14.29 -16.33 8.11
N ILE A 226 -13.22 -15.55 8.13
CA ILE A 226 -11.90 -16.17 8.08
C ILE A 226 -11.82 -17.02 9.37
N ASP A 227 -11.25 -18.22 9.34
CA ASP A 227 -10.98 -18.99 10.58
C ASP A 227 -9.98 -18.25 11.50
N ILE A 228 -9.43 -17.14 11.04
CA ILE A 228 -8.84 -16.09 11.87
C ILE A 228 -10.03 -15.36 12.51
N GLU A 229 -10.24 -15.57 13.82
CA GLU A 229 -11.29 -15.01 14.69
C GLU A 229 -11.31 -13.46 14.70
N PHE A 230 -11.61 -12.88 13.54
CA PHE A 230 -11.40 -11.49 13.16
C PHE A 230 -12.62 -11.01 12.39
N THR A 231 -13.76 -10.91 13.07
CA THR A 231 -14.91 -10.13 12.61
C THR A 231 -14.57 -8.66 12.76
N LEU A 232 -13.77 -8.14 11.84
CA LEU A 232 -13.59 -6.71 11.70
C LEU A 232 -14.90 -6.08 11.21
N ASP A 233 -15.81 -5.80 12.14
CA ASP A 233 -16.85 -4.79 11.97
C ASP A 233 -16.20 -3.39 11.96
N ILE A 234 -15.24 -3.16 11.05
CA ILE A 234 -14.59 -1.84 10.91
C ILE A 234 -15.45 -0.94 10.04
N PHE A 235 -16.66 -0.70 10.52
CA PHE A 235 -17.58 0.21 9.88
C PHE A 235 -17.27 1.65 10.32
N GLY A 236 -16.44 2.35 9.55
CA GLY A 236 -16.23 3.79 9.69
C GLY A 236 -17.15 4.57 8.75
N ASP A 237 -17.94 5.48 9.30
CA ASP A 237 -18.85 6.38 8.57
C ASP A 237 -18.06 7.52 7.90
N ASP A 238 -17.27 7.18 6.87
CA ASP A 238 -16.25 8.07 6.30
C ASP A 238 -16.61 8.61 4.89
N GLY A 239 -17.80 8.28 4.32
CA GLY A 239 -18.21 8.77 3.00
C GLY A 239 -19.35 8.01 2.28
N ASN A 240 -19.44 8.20 0.95
CA ASN A 240 -20.50 7.65 0.07
C ASN A 240 -20.44 6.12 -0.15
N ILE A 241 -19.38 5.44 0.31
CA ILE A 241 -19.22 3.99 0.16
C ILE A 241 -19.60 3.35 1.49
N ASP A 242 -20.49 2.36 1.42
CA ASP A 242 -20.91 1.61 2.59
C ASP A 242 -19.67 1.01 3.29
N PRO A 243 -19.39 1.41 4.55
CA PRO A 243 -18.25 0.91 5.32
C PRO A 243 -18.20 -0.61 5.35
N SER A 244 -19.37 -1.26 5.27
CA SER A 244 -19.50 -2.71 5.27
C SER A 244 -19.02 -3.43 4.03
N ARG A 245 -18.43 -2.68 3.10
CA ARG A 245 -17.81 -3.22 1.89
C ARG A 245 -16.29 -3.22 1.97
N ILE A 246 -15.66 -2.61 2.95
CA ILE A 246 -14.21 -2.37 2.92
C ILE A 246 -13.48 -3.27 3.91
N ILE A 247 -12.49 -4.03 3.43
CA ILE A 247 -11.48 -4.64 4.29
C ILE A 247 -10.34 -3.67 4.43
N ARG A 248 -10.19 -3.11 5.62
CA ARG A 248 -9.05 -2.24 5.94
C ARG A 248 -7.76 -3.06 6.02
N PRO A 249 -6.58 -2.44 5.91
CA PRO A 249 -5.34 -3.21 5.82
C PRO A 249 -5.11 -4.08 7.04
N VAL A 250 -4.67 -5.31 6.79
CA VAL A 250 -4.33 -6.30 7.80
C VAL A 250 -3.01 -6.95 7.43
N ILE A 251 -2.25 -7.39 8.43
CA ILE A 251 -1.05 -8.20 8.24
C ILE A 251 -1.33 -9.64 8.70
N LEU A 252 -1.06 -10.61 7.83
CA LEU A 252 -1.23 -12.04 8.10
C LEU A 252 -0.07 -12.84 7.49
N LYS A 253 0.14 -14.08 7.93
CA LYS A 253 1.12 -14.96 7.30
C LYS A 253 0.70 -15.22 5.85
N SER A 254 1.68 -15.32 4.95
CA SER A 254 1.40 -15.55 3.53
C SER A 254 0.75 -16.91 3.27
N SER A 255 0.95 -17.88 4.16
CA SER A 255 0.25 -19.18 4.14
C SER A 255 -1.25 -19.07 4.31
N ASP A 256 -1.71 -18.02 5.00
CA ASP A 256 -3.11 -17.87 5.42
C ASP A 256 -3.92 -17.08 4.40
N ILE A 257 -3.27 -16.52 3.36
CA ILE A 257 -3.94 -15.74 2.30
C ILE A 257 -4.99 -16.57 1.58
N ASP A 258 -4.73 -17.85 1.34
CA ASP A 258 -5.67 -18.73 0.65
C ASP A 258 -6.96 -18.96 1.46
N SER A 259 -6.91 -18.77 2.79
CA SER A 259 -8.08 -18.84 3.67
C SER A 259 -9.03 -17.64 3.50
N LEU A 260 -8.54 -16.53 2.94
CA LEU A 260 -9.33 -15.33 2.65
C LEU A 260 -10.29 -15.53 1.47
N ASN A 261 -10.36 -16.71 0.84
CA ASN A 261 -11.35 -17.01 -0.21
C ASN A 261 -11.53 -15.89 -1.26
N CYS A 262 -10.48 -15.12 -1.58
CA CYS A 262 -10.59 -13.89 -2.36
C CYS A 262 -11.13 -14.20 -3.76
N GLY A 263 -12.21 -13.54 -4.16
CA GLY A 263 -12.84 -13.79 -5.46
C GLY A 263 -11.91 -13.46 -6.62
N ASP A 264 -11.18 -12.34 -6.50
CA ASP A 264 -10.14 -11.91 -7.43
C ASP A 264 -9.01 -11.19 -6.65
N PHE A 265 -7.75 -11.39 -7.07
CA PHE A 265 -6.62 -10.57 -6.62
C PHE A 265 -6.31 -9.47 -7.64
N VAL A 266 -6.30 -8.22 -7.20
CA VAL A 266 -6.11 -7.06 -8.09
C VAL A 266 -4.65 -6.65 -8.25
N THR A 267 -3.79 -7.11 -7.35
CA THR A 267 -2.35 -6.86 -7.42
C THR A 267 -1.67 -7.95 -8.25
N LYS A 268 -0.64 -7.54 -8.98
CA LYS A 268 0.25 -8.46 -9.70
C LYS A 268 1.43 -8.82 -8.80
N ALA A 269 1.83 -10.08 -8.83
CA ALA A 269 3.04 -10.56 -8.16
C ALA A 269 4.31 -9.97 -8.77
#